data_AF-A0A8J4MQG3-F1
#
_entry.id   AF-A0A8J4MQG3-F1
#
_cell.length_a   1.000
_cell.length_b   1.000
_cell.length_c   1.000
_cell.angle_alpha   90.00
_cell.angle_beta   90.00
_cell.angle_gamma   90.00
#
_symmetry.space_group_name_H-M   'P 1'
#
loop_
_entity.id
_entity.type
_entity.pdbx_description
1 polymer ?
#
loop_
_entity_poly.entity_id
_entity_poly.type
_entity_poly.pdbx_seq_one_letter_code
_entity_poly.pdbx_strand_id
1 'polypeptide(L)'
;QARKIQVLLPHVMEVLHDGNRAIKMKALVVFRNVMRHLKRKEASPIAVQLVEELLPLLDDESSQMRELSISLFRDVVATVVGKDKRRMKKKVRRGLLPLFFNMHDETDSVAK
;
A
#
# COMPACT_ATOMS: atom_id res chain seq x y z
N GLN A 1 -14.08 -7.23 -16.21
CA GLN A 1 -14.17 -8.39 -15.28
C GLN A 1 -13.37 -8.15 -13.99
N ALA A 2 -13.64 -7.08 -13.23
CA ALA A 2 -12.92 -6.82 -11.96
C ALA A 2 -13.47 -7.61 -10.75
N ARG A 3 -14.72 -8.11 -10.82
CA ARG A 3 -15.35 -8.81 -9.68
C ARG A 3 -14.63 -10.10 -9.28
N LYS A 4 -14.04 -10.84 -10.22
CA LYS A 4 -13.33 -12.10 -9.92
C LYS A 4 -12.02 -11.87 -9.17
N ILE A 5 -11.31 -10.75 -9.42
CA ILE A 5 -10.01 -10.49 -8.78
C ILE A 5 -10.16 -9.99 -7.34
N GLN A 6 -11.30 -9.37 -6.99
CA GLN A 6 -11.58 -8.93 -5.62
C GLN A 6 -11.63 -10.08 -4.62
N VAL A 7 -12.07 -11.27 -5.05
CA VAL A 7 -12.14 -12.49 -4.22
C VAL A 7 -10.74 -12.95 -3.78
N LEU A 8 -9.70 -12.60 -4.54
CA LEU A 8 -8.33 -12.97 -4.22
C LEU A 8 -7.66 -11.96 -3.27
N LEU A 9 -8.22 -10.76 -3.09
CA LEU A 9 -7.57 -9.70 -2.30
C LEU A 9 -7.22 -10.12 -0.87
N PRO A 10 -8.05 -10.85 -0.11
CA PRO A 10 -7.69 -11.32 1.24
C PRO A 10 -6.45 -12.22 1.22
N HIS A 11 -6.40 -13.19 0.31
CA HIS A 11 -5.24 -14.08 0.17
C HIS A 11 -3.97 -13.31 -0.24
N VAL A 12 -4.10 -12.29 -1.11
CA VAL A 12 -2.97 -11.44 -1.49
C VAL A 12 -2.54 -10.53 -0.32
N MET A 13 -3.45 -10.15 0.60
CA MET A 13 -3.09 -9.44 1.83
C MET A 13 -2.29 -10.33 2.77
N GLU A 14 -2.69 -11.59 2.96
CA GLU A 14 -1.95 -12.56 3.78
C GLU A 14 -0.50 -12.75 3.27
N VAL A 15 -0.32 -12.74 1.95
CA VAL A 15 1.01 -12.81 1.32
C VAL A 15 1.92 -11.63 1.72
N LEU A 16 1.38 -10.45 2.03
CA LEU A 16 2.19 -9.31 2.51
C LEU A 16 2.77 -9.56 3.91
N HIS A 17 2.16 -10.46 4.70
CA HIS A 17 2.67 -10.89 6.00
C HIS A 17 3.71 -11.99 5.86
N ASP A 18 3.32 -13.11 5.25
CA ASP A 18 4.06 -14.38 5.34
C ASP A 18 4.94 -14.68 4.12
N GLY A 19 4.77 -13.92 3.03
CA GLY A 19 5.54 -14.13 1.81
C GLY A 19 7.01 -13.76 1.96
N ASN A 20 7.90 -14.38 1.18
CA ASN A 20 9.26 -13.86 1.04
C ASN A 20 9.26 -12.51 0.29
N ARG A 21 10.37 -11.77 0.36
CA ARG A 21 10.54 -10.44 -0.26
C ARG A 21 10.06 -10.37 -1.71
N ALA A 22 10.46 -11.32 -2.55
CA ALA A 22 10.10 -11.35 -3.97
C ALA A 22 8.59 -11.55 -4.19
N ILE A 23 7.96 -12.37 -3.37
CA ILE A 23 6.52 -12.59 -3.41
C ILE A 23 5.78 -11.34 -2.92
N LYS A 24 6.22 -10.71 -1.82
CA LYS A 24 5.64 -9.45 -1.31
C LYS A 24 5.68 -8.35 -2.38
N MET A 25 6.82 -8.16 -3.07
CA MET A 25 6.94 -7.18 -4.16
C MET A 25 5.93 -7.44 -5.30
N LYS A 26 5.77 -8.72 -5.72
CA LYS A 26 4.75 -9.09 -6.71
C LYS A 26 3.34 -8.77 -6.20
N ALA A 27 3.05 -9.02 -4.93
CA ALA A 27 1.77 -8.69 -4.32
C ALA A 27 1.50 -7.17 -4.33
N LEU A 28 2.50 -6.33 -4.02
CA LEU A 28 2.37 -4.86 -4.12
C LEU A 28 2.01 -4.41 -5.55
N VAL A 29 2.65 -4.99 -6.56
CA VAL A 29 2.35 -4.70 -7.97
C VAL A 29 0.92 -5.13 -8.34
N VAL A 30 0.50 -6.31 -7.88
CA VAL A 30 -0.89 -6.80 -8.07
C VAL A 30 -1.89 -5.84 -7.43
N PHE A 31 -1.67 -5.42 -6.18
CA PHE A 31 -2.55 -4.45 -5.52
C PHE A 31 -2.64 -3.14 -6.30
N ARG A 32 -1.51 -2.57 -6.72
CA ARG A 32 -1.50 -1.33 -7.50
C ARG A 32 -2.34 -1.45 -8.77
N ASN A 33 -2.20 -2.57 -9.50
CA ASN A 33 -2.96 -2.82 -10.71
C ASN A 33 -4.45 -3.03 -10.43
N VAL A 34 -4.80 -3.87 -9.44
CA VAL A 34 -6.20 -4.10 -9.06
C VAL A 34 -6.87 -2.79 -8.64
N MET A 35 -6.24 -2.03 -7.75
CA MET A 35 -6.78 -0.77 -7.23
C MET A 35 -7.07 0.25 -8.33
N ARG A 36 -6.23 0.31 -9.38
CA ARG A 36 -6.43 1.18 -10.56
C ARG A 36 -7.66 0.80 -11.39
N HIS A 37 -8.05 -0.47 -11.39
CA HIS A 37 -9.21 -0.96 -12.14
C HIS A 37 -10.52 -0.94 -11.36
N LEU A 38 -10.48 -0.63 -10.06
CA LEU A 38 -11.67 -0.50 -9.23
C LEU A 38 -12.24 0.92 -9.30
N LYS A 39 -13.57 1.03 -9.25
CA LYS A 39 -14.20 2.34 -9.02
C LYS A 39 -13.75 2.84 -7.64
N ARG A 40 -13.50 4.15 -7.47
CA ARG A 40 -13.04 4.70 -6.18
C ARG A 40 -13.90 4.31 -4.99
N LYS A 41 -15.23 4.24 -5.15
CA LYS A 41 -16.15 3.78 -4.10
C LYS A 41 -15.92 2.33 -3.69
N GLU A 42 -15.56 1.46 -4.63
CA GLU A 42 -15.24 0.04 -4.38
C GLU A 42 -13.82 -0.10 -3.80
N ALA A 43 -12.88 0.69 -4.29
CA ALA A 43 -11.48 0.68 -3.83
C ALA A 43 -11.31 1.25 -2.42
N SER A 44 -12.13 2.24 -2.03
CA SER A 44 -12.00 2.97 -0.76
C SER A 44 -11.92 2.09 0.50
N PRO A 45 -12.81 1.11 0.74
CA PRO A 45 -12.71 0.23 1.90
C PRO A 45 -11.47 -0.68 1.86
N ILE A 46 -11.07 -1.14 0.66
CA ILE A 46 -9.87 -1.97 0.45
C ILE A 46 -8.61 -1.16 0.75
N ALA A 47 -8.53 0.08 0.27
CA ALA A 47 -7.42 1.00 0.55
C ALA A 47 -7.21 1.21 2.06
N VAL A 48 -8.30 1.32 2.82
CA VAL A 48 -8.24 1.47 4.29
C VAL A 48 -7.69 0.22 4.99
N GLN A 49 -7.91 -0.97 4.44
CA GLN A 49 -7.34 -2.21 4.98
C GLN A 49 -5.87 -2.32 4.56
N LEU A 50 -5.59 -2.16 3.27
CA LEU A 50 -4.26 -2.32 2.69
C LEU A 50 -3.22 -1.38 3.30
N VAL A 51 -3.60 -0.15 3.66
CA VAL A 51 -2.63 0.82 4.22
C VAL A 51 -1.91 0.30 5.46
N GLU A 52 -2.54 -0.55 6.29
CA GLU A 52 -1.89 -1.11 7.47
C GLU A 52 -0.81 -2.12 7.11
N GLU A 53 -1.03 -2.90 6.06
CA GLU A 53 -0.07 -3.88 5.56
C GLU A 53 1.14 -3.24 4.88
N LEU A 54 1.00 -1.98 4.44
CA LEU A 54 2.09 -1.22 3.87
C LEU A 54 2.99 -0.61 4.94
N LEU A 55 2.50 -0.33 6.15
CA LEU A 55 3.25 0.39 7.18
C LEU A 55 4.60 -0.24 7.51
N PRO A 56 4.71 -1.57 7.73
CA PRO A 56 6.00 -2.20 8.03
C PRO A 56 6.97 -2.15 6.86
N LEU A 57 6.46 -2.04 5.62
CA LEU A 57 7.24 -2.08 4.39
C LEU A 57 7.82 -0.72 4.01
N LEU A 58 7.43 0.36 4.70
CA LEU A 58 7.95 1.71 4.47
C LEU A 58 9.39 1.88 5.00
N ASP A 59 9.80 1.02 5.94
CA ASP A 59 11.12 1.04 6.58
C ASP A 59 11.88 -0.29 6.33
N ASP A 60 11.53 -0.97 5.23
CA ASP A 60 12.19 -2.22 4.85
C ASP A 60 13.64 -1.93 4.40
N GLU A 61 14.59 -2.80 4.72
CA GLU A 61 16.01 -2.65 4.34
C GLU A 61 16.24 -2.50 2.82
N SER A 62 15.37 -3.08 1.99
CA SER A 62 15.46 -2.98 0.53
C SER A 62 14.85 -1.67 0.04
N SER A 63 15.68 -0.84 -0.59
CA SER A 63 15.23 0.40 -1.26
C SER A 63 14.11 0.14 -2.28
N GLN A 64 14.21 -0.95 -3.05
CA GLN A 64 13.15 -1.35 -3.99
C GLN A 64 11.82 -1.67 -3.28
N MET A 65 11.88 -2.29 -2.09
CA MET A 65 10.67 -2.55 -1.31
C MET A 65 10.07 -1.23 -0.80
N ARG A 66 10.90 -0.34 -0.26
CA ARG A 66 10.49 1.00 0.19
C ARG A 66 9.86 1.80 -0.95
N GLU A 67 10.49 1.83 -2.13
CA GLU A 67 9.95 2.53 -3.30
C GLU A 67 8.56 2.01 -3.69
N LEU A 68 8.40 0.69 -3.81
CA LEU A 68 7.13 0.07 -4.18
C LEU A 68 6.06 0.33 -3.11
N SER A 69 6.41 0.20 -1.83
CA SER A 69 5.48 0.38 -0.72
C SER A 69 5.06 1.84 -0.56
N ILE A 70 5.99 2.80 -0.64
CA ILE A 70 5.72 4.25 -0.58
C ILE A 70 4.85 4.68 -1.76
N SER A 71 5.19 4.25 -2.99
CA SER A 71 4.37 4.57 -4.16
C SER A 71 2.95 4.05 -4.01
N LEU A 72 2.77 2.81 -3.55
CA LEU A 72 1.44 2.24 -3.35
C LEU A 72 0.72 2.91 -2.17
N PHE A 73 1.43 3.24 -1.09
CA PHE A 73 0.91 3.95 0.07
C PHE A 73 0.28 5.29 -0.35
N ARG A 74 0.99 6.07 -1.19
CA ARG A 74 0.46 7.31 -1.77
C ARG A 74 -0.81 7.06 -2.60
N ASP A 75 -0.78 6.06 -3.48
CA ASP A 75 -1.92 5.72 -4.34
C ASP A 75 -3.17 5.34 -3.51
N VAL A 76 -3.02 4.54 -2.45
CA VAL A 76 -4.15 4.09 -1.61
C VAL A 76 -4.70 5.21 -0.74
N VAL A 77 -3.83 6.07 -0.19
CA VAL A 77 -4.24 7.24 0.60
C VAL A 77 -5.00 8.24 -0.28
N ALA A 78 -4.57 8.44 -1.52
CA ALA A 78 -5.30 9.29 -2.46
C ALA A 78 -6.68 8.71 -2.84
N THR A 79 -6.85 7.39 -2.80
CA THR A 79 -8.05 6.71 -3.31
C THR A 79 -9.28 6.85 -2.41
N VAL A 80 -9.13 7.04 -1.10
CA VAL A 80 -10.24 6.98 -0.13
C VAL A 80 -11.25 8.13 -0.25
N VAL A 81 -12.53 7.81 -0.05
CA VAL A 81 -13.66 8.76 -0.16
C VAL A 81 -14.62 8.67 1.02
N GLY A 82 -15.42 9.71 1.25
CA GLY A 82 -16.49 9.71 2.26
C GLY A 82 -16.02 9.33 3.68
N LYS A 83 -16.74 8.40 4.32
CA LYS A 83 -16.46 7.93 5.69
C LYS A 83 -15.08 7.29 5.86
N ASP A 84 -14.51 6.74 4.78
CA ASP A 84 -13.22 6.06 4.81
C ASP A 84 -12.05 7.05 4.95
N LYS A 85 -12.20 8.32 4.55
CA LYS A 85 -11.18 9.36 4.81
C LYS A 85 -10.88 9.50 6.31
N ARG A 86 -11.92 9.42 7.16
CA ARG A 86 -11.77 9.50 8.62
C ARG A 86 -11.05 8.26 9.18
N ARG A 87 -11.33 7.07 8.64
CA ARG A 87 -10.66 5.82 9.01
C ARG A 87 -9.19 5.86 8.58
N MET A 88 -8.92 6.27 7.34
CA MET A 88 -7.59 6.41 6.77
C MET A 88 -6.71 7.34 7.61
N LYS A 89 -7.22 8.52 8.00
CA LYS A 89 -6.47 9.49 8.82
C LYS A 89 -5.91 8.90 10.12
N LYS A 90 -6.59 7.93 10.74
CA LYS A 90 -6.10 7.27 11.96
C LYS A 90 -4.94 6.31 11.67
N LYS A 91 -5.02 5.58 10.56
CA LYS A 91 -4.05 4.54 10.17
C LYS A 91 -2.75 5.15 9.61
N VAL A 92 -2.85 6.16 8.74
CA VAL A 92 -1.69 6.80 8.09
C VAL A 92 -0.71 7.45 9.07
N ARG A 93 -1.17 7.83 10.27
CA ARG A 93 -0.31 8.47 11.28
C ARG A 93 0.93 7.66 11.62
N ARG A 94 0.81 6.32 11.64
CA ARG A 94 1.92 5.41 11.92
C ARG A 94 2.97 5.39 10.80
N GLY A 95 2.58 5.75 9.58
CA GLY A 95 3.48 5.83 8.43
C GLY A 95 4.24 7.15 8.34
N LEU A 96 3.85 8.19 9.10
CA LEU A 96 4.48 9.50 8.97
C LEU A 96 5.95 9.51 9.39
N LEU A 97 6.30 8.77 10.44
CA LEU A 97 7.69 8.72 10.93
C LEU A 97 8.62 7.98 9.94
N PRO A 98 8.30 6.76 9.45
CA PRO A 98 9.07 6.14 8.38
C PRO A 98 9.18 7.01 7.13
N LEU A 99 8.09 7.67 6.71
CA LEU A 99 8.12 8.56 5.55
C LEU A 99 9.03 9.77 5.76
N PHE A 100 9.06 10.33 6.98
CA PHE A 100 9.95 11.43 7.31
C PHE A 100 11.42 11.04 7.20
N PHE A 101 11.81 9.85 7.67
CA PHE A 101 13.18 9.37 7.50
C PHE A 101 13.52 9.10 6.04
N ASN A 102 12.58 8.55 5.26
CA ASN A 102 12.78 8.31 3.83
C ASN A 102 13.06 9.58 3.03
N MET A 103 12.63 10.77 3.47
CA MET A 103 12.99 12.04 2.81
C MET A 103 14.50 12.32 2.78
N HIS A 104 15.29 11.58 3.56
CA HIS A 104 16.74 11.65 3.61
C HIS A 104 17.41 10.35 3.11
N ASP A 105 16.68 9.48 2.41
CA ASP A 105 17.21 8.23 1.85
C ASP A 105 18.24 8.51 0.75
N GLU A 106 19.29 7.69 0.66
CA GLU A 106 20.29 7.74 -0.40
C GLU A 106 19.71 7.37 -1.77
N THR A 107 18.61 6.61 -1.77
CA THR A 107 17.89 6.23 -2.97
C THR A 107 16.94 7.36 -3.37
N ASP A 108 17.32 8.06 -4.44
CA ASP A 108 16.57 9.17 -5.03
C ASP A 108 15.07 8.88 -5.26
N SER A 109 14.68 7.66 -5.62
CA SER A 109 13.28 7.28 -5.84
C SER A 109 12.48 7.09 -4.55
N VAL A 110 13.16 6.87 -3.42
CA VAL A 110 12.58 6.73 -2.09
C VAL A 110 12.46 8.09 -1.40
N ALA A 111 13.41 8.99 -1.64
CA ALA A 111 13.43 10.33 -1.05
C ALA A 111 12.47 11.36 -1.69
N LYS A 112 11.82 11.02 -2.81
CA LYS A 112 10.91 11.90 -3.59
C LYS A 112 9.44 11.53 -3.41
#